data_AF-A0A8X6HEI1-F1
#
_entry.id   AF-A0A8X6HEI1-F1
#
_cell.length_a   1.000
_cell.length_b   1.000
_cell.length_c   1.000
_cell.angle_alpha   90.00
_cell.angle_beta   90.00
_cell.angle_gamma   90.00
#
_symmetry.space_group_name_H-M   'P 1'
#
loop_
_entity.id
_entity.type
_entity.pdbx_description
1 polymer ?
#
loop_
_entity_poly.entity_id
_entity_poly.type
_entity_poly.pdbx_seq_one_letter_code
_entity_poly.pdbx_strand_id
1 'polypeptide(L)'
;MKEAKFIFVTGGVVSSLGKGLVASSVGALLQAYGFKIRIRKLDPYLNIDPGTMSPTQHGEVFVTEDGAETDLDLGHYERFTGIKATKDDNITTGKIYHELLKKERRGDYLGKTVQVIPHVTDLIKSFIFNGTEGLDFVICEIGGTVGDIESQPFLEAIRQVNYTLGKQRVILIHLTLIPYLTAAQELKTKPTQHSVRELNSAGYNQILYYAAVRKKFSIIKERK
;
A
#
# COMPACT_ATOMS: atom_id res chain seq x y z
N MET A 1 -1.55 -2.74 -26.73
CA MET A 1 -2.39 -3.19 -25.60
C MET A 1 -2.48 -2.05 -24.60
N LYS A 2 -3.62 -1.89 -23.91
CA LYS A 2 -3.78 -0.84 -22.89
C LYS A 2 -2.92 -1.19 -21.68
N GLU A 3 -2.05 -0.28 -21.27
CA GLU A 3 -1.18 -0.47 -20.11
C GLU A 3 -1.87 0.02 -18.83
N ALA A 4 -1.80 -0.77 -17.75
CA ALA A 4 -2.49 -0.47 -16.50
C ALA A 4 -1.96 0.83 -15.83
N LYS A 5 -2.83 1.54 -15.12
CA LYS A 5 -2.47 2.65 -14.24
C LYS A 5 -2.37 2.17 -12.79
N PHE A 6 -1.56 2.83 -11.98
CA PHE A 6 -1.28 2.43 -10.60
C PHE A 6 -1.75 3.49 -9.61
N ILE A 7 -2.43 3.03 -8.57
CA ILE A 7 -2.86 3.84 -7.42
C ILE A 7 -2.17 3.26 -6.20
N PHE A 8 -1.24 3.99 -5.61
CA PHE A 8 -0.60 3.58 -4.36
C PHE A 8 -1.34 4.19 -3.18
N VAL A 9 -1.65 3.40 -2.16
CA VAL A 9 -2.32 3.86 -0.94
C VAL A 9 -1.37 3.71 0.24
N THR A 10 -0.99 4.83 0.86
CA THR A 10 -0.09 4.87 2.03
C THR A 10 -0.80 5.48 3.22
N GLY A 11 -0.27 5.27 4.42
CA GLY A 11 -0.80 5.85 5.66
C GLY A 11 0.27 6.57 6.45
N GLY A 12 -0.16 7.54 7.25
CA GLY A 12 0.70 8.36 8.07
C GLY A 12 0.07 8.66 9.43
N VAL A 13 0.87 9.20 10.35
CA VAL A 13 0.49 9.55 11.73
C VAL A 13 0.21 8.34 12.63
N VAL A 14 -0.75 7.49 12.29
CA VAL A 14 -1.06 6.26 13.03
C VAL A 14 -1.49 5.14 12.07
N SER A 15 -1.27 3.89 12.48
CA SER A 15 -1.86 2.73 11.83
C SER A 15 -3.39 2.69 12.05
N SER A 16 -4.07 1.79 11.35
CA SER A 16 -5.53 1.54 11.52
C SER A 16 -6.46 2.70 11.15
N LEU A 17 -6.02 3.64 10.30
CA LEU A 17 -6.87 4.71 9.76
C LEU A 17 -7.87 4.26 8.69
N GLY A 18 -7.84 2.99 8.29
CA GLY A 18 -8.71 2.44 7.24
C GLY A 18 -8.13 2.53 5.83
N LYS A 19 -6.81 2.31 5.66
CA LYS A 19 -6.17 2.22 4.34
C LYS A 19 -6.87 1.23 3.41
N GLY A 20 -7.11 0.01 3.90
CA GLY A 20 -7.80 -1.03 3.13
C GLY A 20 -9.22 -0.65 2.72
N LEU A 21 -9.97 0.03 3.58
CA LEU A 21 -11.31 0.53 3.23
C LEU A 21 -11.26 1.61 2.14
N VAL A 22 -10.29 2.53 2.20
CA VAL A 22 -10.11 3.55 1.15
C VAL A 22 -9.69 2.89 -0.17
N ALA A 23 -8.74 1.96 -0.15
CA ALA A 23 -8.32 1.21 -1.33
C ALA A 23 -9.49 0.46 -1.98
N SER A 24 -10.28 -0.24 -1.16
CA SER A 24 -11.49 -0.96 -1.58
C SER A 24 -12.55 -0.04 -2.17
N SER A 25 -12.81 1.09 -1.53
CA SER A 25 -13.82 2.07 -1.98
C SER A 25 -13.43 2.70 -3.31
N VAL A 26 -12.14 3.02 -3.50
CA VAL A 26 -11.62 3.50 -4.78
C VAL A 26 -11.76 2.42 -5.86
N GLY A 27 -11.45 1.16 -5.54
CA GLY A 27 -11.64 0.03 -6.44
C GLY A 27 -13.09 -0.15 -6.90
N ALA A 28 -14.02 -0.18 -5.94
CA ALA A 28 -15.45 -0.30 -6.21
C ALA A 28 -15.99 0.87 -7.06
N LEU A 29 -15.53 2.10 -6.80
CA LEU A 29 -15.89 3.26 -7.61
C LEU A 29 -15.40 3.11 -9.05
N LEU A 30 -14.14 2.72 -9.25
CA LEU A 30 -13.58 2.50 -10.60
C LEU A 30 -14.34 1.39 -11.34
N GLN A 31 -14.73 0.31 -10.67
CA GLN A 31 -15.57 -0.74 -11.26
C GLN A 31 -16.96 -0.21 -11.67
N ALA A 32 -17.56 0.65 -10.85
CA ALA A 32 -18.86 1.27 -11.18
C ALA A 32 -18.78 2.13 -12.47
N TYR A 33 -17.59 2.63 -12.81
CA TYR A 33 -17.31 3.31 -14.09
C TYR A 33 -16.88 2.36 -15.22
N GLY A 34 -16.93 1.04 -15.01
CA GLY A 34 -16.65 0.02 -16.02
C GLY A 34 -15.16 -0.34 -16.18
N PHE A 35 -14.29 0.07 -15.24
CA PHE A 35 -12.87 -0.27 -15.31
C PHE A 35 -12.56 -1.64 -14.71
N LYS A 36 -11.63 -2.36 -15.34
CA LYS A 36 -11.04 -3.59 -14.81
C LYS A 36 -9.95 -3.24 -13.81
N ILE A 37 -10.13 -3.67 -12.57
CA ILE A 37 -9.21 -3.35 -11.48
C ILE A 37 -8.65 -4.60 -10.81
N ARG A 38 -7.55 -4.43 -10.09
CA ARG A 38 -7.02 -5.38 -9.10
C ARG A 38 -6.53 -4.61 -7.88
N ILE A 39 -6.72 -5.16 -6.68
CA ILE A 39 -6.18 -4.59 -5.43
C ILE A 39 -5.13 -5.54 -4.88
N ARG A 40 -4.00 -4.98 -4.42
CA ARG A 40 -2.89 -5.71 -3.81
C ARG A 40 -2.54 -5.14 -2.44
N LYS A 41 -2.15 -6.01 -1.54
CA LYS A 41 -1.62 -5.68 -0.21
C LYS A 41 -0.13 -5.97 -0.14
N LEU A 42 0.64 -4.99 0.33
CA LEU A 42 2.06 -5.11 0.60
C LEU A 42 2.29 -4.96 2.10
N ASP A 43 2.58 -6.06 2.78
CA ASP A 43 2.70 -6.12 4.22
C ASP A 43 4.17 -6.05 4.69
N PRO A 44 4.51 -5.14 5.61
CA PRO A 44 5.88 -4.94 6.02
C PRO A 44 6.41 -5.97 7.02
N TYR A 45 5.58 -6.88 7.53
CA TYR A 45 6.00 -7.90 8.50
C TYR A 45 6.85 -9.03 7.88
N LEU A 46 7.63 -9.70 8.73
CA LEU A 46 8.62 -10.71 8.32
C LEU A 46 8.07 -12.14 8.21
N ASN A 47 6.86 -12.41 8.68
CA ASN A 47 6.21 -13.69 8.43
C ASN A 47 6.02 -13.87 6.92
N ILE A 48 6.29 -15.07 6.38
CA ILE A 48 6.14 -15.36 4.94
C ILE A 48 4.65 -15.31 4.54
N ASP A 49 3.81 -15.76 5.45
CA ASP A 49 2.35 -15.74 5.44
C ASP A 49 1.88 -15.50 6.89
N PRO A 50 0.63 -15.08 7.12
CA PRO A 50 0.12 -14.86 8.46
C PRO A 50 -0.30 -16.14 9.18
N GLY A 51 -0.12 -17.34 8.60
CA GLY A 51 -0.54 -18.62 9.20
C GLY A 51 0.14 -18.93 10.54
N THR A 52 1.30 -18.31 10.80
CA THR A 52 2.04 -18.42 12.06
C THR A 52 1.66 -17.36 13.11
N MET A 53 0.81 -16.41 12.76
CA MET A 53 0.39 -15.30 13.64
C MET A 53 -0.85 -15.70 14.45
N SER A 54 -0.93 -15.23 15.70
CA SER A 54 -2.10 -15.49 16.55
C SER A 54 -3.33 -14.73 16.04
N PRO A 55 -4.43 -15.41 15.67
CA PRO A 55 -5.61 -14.72 15.13
C PRO A 55 -6.30 -13.79 16.13
N THR A 56 -6.15 -14.07 17.44
CA THR A 56 -6.75 -13.26 18.50
C THR A 56 -6.02 -11.93 18.73
N GLN A 57 -4.75 -11.85 18.31
CA GLN A 57 -3.92 -10.65 18.50
C GLN A 57 -3.77 -9.84 17.21
N HIS A 58 -3.74 -10.51 16.06
CA HIS A 58 -3.44 -9.89 14.78
C HIS A 58 -4.59 -9.87 13.78
N GLY A 59 -5.73 -10.50 14.13
CA GLY A 59 -6.88 -10.64 13.24
C GLY A 59 -6.88 -11.98 12.52
N GLU A 60 -7.97 -12.26 11.81
CA GLU A 60 -8.14 -13.50 11.07
C GLU A 60 -7.11 -13.67 9.94
N VAL A 61 -6.85 -14.93 9.57
CA VAL A 61 -6.16 -15.27 8.32
C VAL A 61 -7.22 -15.44 7.24
N PHE A 62 -7.08 -14.72 6.13
CA PHE A 62 -7.93 -14.91 4.96
C PHE A 62 -7.35 -16.00 4.06
N VAL A 63 -8.21 -16.85 3.50
CA VAL A 63 -7.79 -17.93 2.59
C VAL A 63 -8.41 -17.71 1.22
N THR A 64 -7.58 -17.53 0.20
CA THR A 64 -8.01 -17.33 -1.19
C THR A 64 -8.46 -18.65 -1.84
N GLU A 65 -9.20 -18.59 -2.95
CA GLU A 65 -9.63 -19.79 -3.67
C GLU A 65 -8.47 -20.64 -4.21
N ASP A 66 -7.31 -20.02 -4.48
CA ASP A 66 -6.08 -20.72 -4.88
C ASP A 66 -5.26 -21.25 -3.69
N GLY A 67 -5.81 -21.19 -2.47
CA GLY A 67 -5.28 -21.84 -1.27
C GLY A 67 -4.17 -21.06 -0.56
N ALA A 68 -4.04 -19.76 -0.80
CA ALA A 68 -3.07 -18.94 -0.09
C ALA A 68 -3.64 -18.41 1.22
N GLU A 69 -2.86 -18.53 2.29
CA GLU A 69 -3.10 -17.85 3.56
C GLU A 69 -2.57 -16.42 3.47
N THR A 70 -3.43 -15.44 3.70
CA THR A 70 -3.13 -14.02 3.47
C THR A 70 -3.69 -13.13 4.58
N ASP A 71 -3.27 -11.87 4.59
CA ASP A 71 -3.81 -10.85 5.48
C ASP A 71 -5.34 -10.68 5.30
N LEU A 72 -6.03 -10.34 6.39
CA LEU A 72 -7.48 -10.14 6.42
C LEU A 72 -7.98 -9.07 5.43
N ASP A 73 -7.13 -8.11 5.05
CA ASP A 73 -7.50 -7.05 4.13
C ASP A 73 -7.87 -7.56 2.74
N LEU A 74 -7.34 -8.71 2.30
CA LEU A 74 -7.78 -9.30 1.03
C LEU A 74 -9.27 -9.66 1.07
N GLY A 75 -9.77 -10.14 2.21
CA GLY A 75 -11.19 -10.37 2.41
C GLY A 75 -12.01 -9.09 2.32
N HIS A 76 -11.49 -7.96 2.80
CA HIS A 76 -12.14 -6.66 2.60
C HIS A 76 -12.22 -6.30 1.12
N TYR A 77 -11.14 -6.51 0.37
CA TYR A 77 -11.10 -6.19 -1.05
C TYR A 77 -12.11 -7.01 -1.83
N GLU A 78 -12.16 -8.33 -1.59
CA GLU A 78 -13.12 -9.21 -2.24
C GLU A 78 -14.57 -8.80 -1.93
N ARG A 79 -14.88 -8.53 -0.66
CA ARG A 79 -16.24 -8.14 -0.23
C ARG A 79 -16.71 -6.83 -0.86
N PHE A 80 -15.81 -5.87 -1.07
CA PHE A 80 -16.15 -4.58 -1.69
C PHE A 80 -16.22 -4.63 -3.21
N THR A 81 -15.37 -5.45 -3.85
CA THR A 81 -15.19 -5.44 -5.31
C THR A 81 -15.85 -6.62 -6.03
N GLY A 82 -16.17 -7.69 -5.30
CA GLY A 82 -16.61 -8.97 -5.86
C GLY A 82 -15.53 -9.69 -6.68
N ILE A 83 -14.29 -9.19 -6.71
CA ILE A 83 -13.17 -9.80 -7.43
C ILE A 83 -12.46 -10.75 -6.48
N LYS A 84 -12.34 -12.01 -6.87
CA LYS A 84 -11.57 -13.02 -6.15
C LYS A 84 -10.09 -12.67 -6.14
N ALA A 85 -9.53 -12.54 -4.95
CA ALA A 85 -8.12 -12.35 -4.70
C ALA A 85 -7.36 -13.66 -4.92
N THR A 86 -6.09 -13.55 -5.27
CA THR A 86 -5.20 -14.71 -5.44
C THR A 86 -3.95 -14.54 -4.59
N LYS A 87 -3.11 -15.58 -4.53
CA LYS A 87 -1.79 -15.53 -3.90
C LYS A 87 -0.86 -14.42 -4.43
N ASP A 88 -1.18 -13.88 -5.60
CA ASP A 88 -0.43 -12.80 -6.28
C ASP A 88 -0.95 -11.40 -5.91
N ASP A 89 -1.96 -11.33 -5.02
CA ASP A 89 -2.53 -10.07 -4.51
C ASP A 89 -2.04 -9.72 -3.09
N ASN A 90 -1.25 -10.60 -2.45
CA ASN A 90 -0.57 -10.31 -1.19
C ASN A 90 0.93 -10.62 -1.25
N ILE A 91 1.74 -9.73 -0.69
CA ILE A 91 3.17 -9.96 -0.47
C ILE A 91 3.60 -9.42 0.88
N THR A 92 4.54 -10.12 1.52
CA THR A 92 5.10 -9.74 2.81
C THR A 92 6.60 -9.51 2.68
N THR A 93 7.20 -8.71 3.58
CA THR A 93 8.66 -8.60 3.68
C THR A 93 9.30 -9.98 3.85
N GLY A 94 8.71 -10.85 4.66
CA GLY A 94 9.16 -12.23 4.85
C GLY A 94 9.32 -12.99 3.55
N LYS A 95 8.28 -12.99 2.72
CA LYS A 95 8.26 -13.67 1.42
C LYS A 95 9.28 -13.07 0.45
N ILE A 96 9.44 -11.74 0.43
CA ILE A 96 10.42 -11.06 -0.42
C ILE A 96 11.85 -11.48 -0.05
N TYR A 97 12.21 -11.41 1.23
CA TYR A 97 13.56 -11.75 1.68
C TYR A 97 13.84 -13.25 1.55
N HIS A 98 12.85 -14.11 1.78
CA HIS A 98 12.96 -15.55 1.55
C HIS A 98 13.30 -15.86 0.09
N GLU A 99 12.57 -15.27 -0.85
CA GLU A 99 12.84 -15.47 -2.29
C GLU A 99 14.16 -14.85 -2.74
N LEU A 100 14.54 -13.69 -2.20
CA LEU A 100 15.84 -13.07 -2.44
C LEU A 100 16.99 -13.99 -2.03
N LEU A 101 16.94 -14.52 -0.80
CA LEU A 101 17.99 -15.37 -0.26
C LEU A 101 18.06 -16.73 -0.97
N LYS A 102 16.92 -17.29 -1.39
CA LYS A 102 16.90 -18.49 -2.25
C LYS A 102 17.60 -18.26 -3.59
N LYS A 103 17.32 -17.14 -4.27
CA LYS A 103 17.98 -16.78 -5.53
C LYS A 103 19.47 -16.59 -5.35
N GLU A 104 19.87 -15.96 -4.24
CA GLU A 104 21.28 -15.78 -3.89
C GLU A 104 21.99 -17.12 -3.66
N ARG A 105 21.43 -18.01 -2.83
CA ARG A 105 22.01 -19.34 -2.58
C ARG A 105 22.06 -20.23 -3.82
N ARG A 106 21.15 -20.04 -4.78
CA ARG A 106 21.17 -20.74 -6.08
C ARG A 106 22.25 -20.20 -7.04
N GLY A 107 22.81 -19.03 -6.77
CA GLY A 107 23.82 -18.39 -7.61
C GLY A 107 23.28 -17.46 -8.69
N ASP A 108 22.00 -17.07 -8.64
CA ASP A 108 21.35 -16.22 -9.66
C ASP A 108 22.01 -14.84 -9.80
N TYR A 109 22.68 -14.36 -8.74
CA TYR A 109 23.40 -13.08 -8.72
C TYR A 109 24.88 -13.19 -9.13
N LEU A 110 25.34 -14.35 -9.60
CA LEU A 110 26.67 -14.56 -10.18
C LEU A 110 27.82 -14.12 -9.24
N GLY A 111 27.67 -14.38 -7.94
CA GLY A 111 28.66 -14.02 -6.92
C GLY A 111 28.76 -12.53 -6.59
N LYS A 112 27.90 -11.68 -7.15
CA LYS A 112 27.83 -10.24 -6.84
C LYS A 112 27.11 -9.99 -5.52
N THR A 113 27.34 -8.82 -4.94
CA THR A 113 26.70 -8.40 -3.69
C THR A 113 25.19 -8.21 -3.86
N VAL A 114 24.41 -8.87 -3.00
CA VAL A 114 22.96 -8.68 -2.91
C VAL A 114 22.65 -7.59 -1.89
N GLN A 115 21.73 -6.70 -2.22
CA GLN A 115 21.45 -5.45 -1.51
C GLN A 115 19.96 -5.13 -1.55
N VAL A 116 19.47 -4.31 -0.62
CA VAL A 116 18.07 -3.85 -0.61
C VAL A 116 17.71 -3.14 -1.92
N ILE A 117 18.56 -2.19 -2.36
CA ILE A 117 18.45 -1.56 -3.67
C ILE A 117 19.62 -2.09 -4.53
N PRO A 118 19.37 -2.65 -5.72
CA PRO A 118 18.05 -2.77 -6.36
C PRO A 118 17.29 -4.05 -6.00
N HIS A 119 17.93 -5.08 -5.42
CA HIS A 119 17.41 -6.45 -5.46
C HIS A 119 16.09 -6.67 -4.70
N VAL A 120 15.92 -6.12 -3.48
CA VAL A 120 14.63 -6.19 -2.75
C VAL A 120 13.59 -5.33 -3.46
N THR A 121 13.95 -4.11 -3.85
CA THR A 121 13.03 -3.20 -4.56
C THR A 121 12.58 -3.75 -5.92
N ASP A 122 13.43 -4.52 -6.61
CA ASP A 122 13.10 -5.17 -7.87
C ASP A 122 12.11 -6.31 -7.66
N LEU A 123 12.24 -7.11 -6.60
CA LEU A 123 11.24 -8.14 -6.26
C LEU A 123 9.88 -7.51 -5.94
N ILE A 124 9.87 -6.39 -5.20
CA ILE A 124 8.63 -5.63 -4.92
C ILE A 124 8.01 -5.10 -6.22
N LYS A 125 8.82 -4.51 -7.12
CA LYS A 125 8.34 -4.04 -8.43
C LYS A 125 7.81 -5.19 -9.29
N SER A 126 8.52 -6.32 -9.34
CA SER A 126 8.06 -7.51 -10.06
C SER A 126 6.71 -7.98 -9.55
N PHE A 127 6.48 -7.98 -8.23
CA PHE A 127 5.17 -8.27 -7.65
C PHE A 127 4.11 -7.25 -8.08
N ILE A 128 4.41 -5.94 -8.05
CA ILE A 128 3.48 -4.89 -8.49
C ILE A 128 3.09 -5.03 -9.97
N PHE A 129 4.00 -5.47 -10.83
CA PHE A 129 3.76 -5.60 -12.27
C PHE A 129 3.21 -6.95 -12.71
N ASN A 130 3.30 -7.98 -11.87
CA ASN A 130 2.87 -9.34 -12.21
C ASN A 130 1.39 -9.35 -12.63
N GLY A 131 1.05 -10.02 -13.75
CA GLY A 131 -0.34 -10.23 -14.17
C GLY A 131 -1.17 -8.96 -14.34
N THR A 132 -0.56 -7.87 -14.81
CA THR A 132 -1.25 -6.58 -15.01
C THR A 132 -1.83 -6.41 -16.42
N GLU A 133 -1.59 -7.38 -17.31
CA GLU A 133 -2.10 -7.37 -18.67
C GLU A 133 -3.64 -7.35 -18.71
N GLY A 134 -4.21 -6.40 -19.46
CA GLY A 134 -5.66 -6.28 -19.62
C GLY A 134 -6.40 -5.62 -18.45
N LEU A 135 -5.69 -5.20 -17.40
CA LEU A 135 -6.23 -4.35 -16.34
C LEU A 135 -6.16 -2.86 -16.71
N ASP A 136 -7.15 -2.10 -16.26
CA ASP A 136 -7.14 -0.63 -16.36
C ASP A 136 -6.42 0.01 -15.18
N PHE A 137 -6.65 -0.51 -13.97
CA PHE A 137 -6.02 -0.01 -12.74
C PHE A 137 -5.53 -1.14 -11.83
N VAL A 138 -4.41 -0.90 -11.16
CA VAL A 138 -3.90 -1.70 -10.06
C VAL A 138 -3.79 -0.80 -8.83
N ILE A 139 -4.44 -1.17 -7.75
CA ILE A 139 -4.44 -0.44 -6.49
C ILE A 139 -3.53 -1.21 -5.54
N CYS A 140 -2.46 -0.59 -5.06
CA CYS A 140 -1.52 -1.21 -4.13
C CYS A 140 -1.60 -0.51 -2.77
N GLU A 141 -2.13 -1.19 -1.77
CA GLU A 141 -2.06 -0.74 -0.38
C GLU A 141 -0.69 -1.09 0.20
N ILE A 142 0.01 -0.06 0.69
CA ILE A 142 1.27 -0.20 1.41
C ILE A 142 0.94 -0.24 2.90
N GLY A 143 1.19 -1.39 3.53
CA GLY A 143 1.09 -1.59 4.96
C GLY A 143 2.09 -0.72 5.73
N GLY A 144 1.96 -0.71 7.06
CA GLY A 144 2.77 0.14 7.93
C GLY A 144 2.37 1.62 7.89
N THR A 145 3.25 2.46 8.46
CA THR A 145 3.10 3.92 8.49
C THR A 145 4.33 4.56 7.86
N VAL A 146 4.12 5.61 7.05
CA VAL A 146 5.23 6.39 6.49
C VAL A 146 6.05 6.97 7.65
N GLY A 147 7.37 6.77 7.58
CA GLY A 147 8.32 7.10 8.64
C GLY A 147 8.89 5.86 9.32
N ASP A 148 8.18 4.73 9.29
CA ASP A 148 8.65 3.49 9.87
C ASP A 148 9.72 2.82 8.98
N ILE A 149 10.74 2.24 9.61
CA ILE A 149 11.86 1.57 8.93
C ILE A 149 11.36 0.42 8.04
N GLU A 150 10.37 -0.33 8.51
CA GLU A 150 9.82 -1.50 7.83
C GLU A 150 9.18 -1.17 6.47
N SER A 151 8.70 0.07 6.29
CA SER A 151 8.02 0.51 5.07
C SER A 151 8.99 1.06 4.01
N GLN A 152 10.24 1.33 4.37
CA GLN A 152 11.20 2.02 3.48
C GLN A 152 11.45 1.27 2.16
N PRO A 153 11.62 -0.06 2.11
CA PRO A 153 11.83 -0.76 0.84
C PRO A 153 10.61 -0.65 -0.09
N PHE A 154 9.39 -0.67 0.45
CA PHE A 154 8.17 -0.49 -0.34
C PHE A 154 8.04 0.93 -0.87
N LEU A 155 8.29 1.93 -0.02
CA LEU A 155 8.29 3.33 -0.43
C LEU A 155 9.38 3.61 -1.47
N GLU A 156 10.55 3.00 -1.39
CA GLU A 156 11.55 3.16 -2.46
C GLU A 156 11.10 2.48 -3.76
N ALA A 157 10.54 1.27 -3.69
CA ALA A 157 10.08 0.53 -4.86
C ALA A 157 8.99 1.31 -5.62
N ILE A 158 7.95 1.80 -4.95
CA ILE A 158 6.86 2.53 -5.62
C ILE A 158 7.31 3.94 -6.07
N ARG A 159 8.36 4.52 -5.45
CA ARG A 159 9.00 5.76 -5.92
C ARG A 159 9.68 5.54 -7.27
N GLN A 160 10.41 4.43 -7.40
CA GLN A 160 11.00 4.02 -8.68
C GLN A 160 9.92 3.74 -9.73
N VAL A 161 8.82 3.06 -9.37
CA VAL A 161 7.67 2.86 -10.28
C VAL A 161 7.10 4.20 -10.76
N ASN A 162 6.88 5.14 -9.85
CA ASN A 162 6.40 6.48 -10.18
C ASN A 162 7.36 7.22 -11.13
N TYR A 163 8.67 7.10 -10.92
CA TYR A 163 9.68 7.68 -11.80
C TYR A 163 9.66 7.05 -13.21
N THR A 164 9.59 5.72 -13.29
CA THR A 164 9.61 4.99 -14.57
C THR A 164 8.33 5.18 -15.40
N LEU A 165 7.16 5.11 -14.78
CA LEU A 165 5.88 5.20 -15.50
C LEU A 165 5.38 6.64 -15.69
N GLY A 166 5.84 7.54 -14.83
CA GLY A 166 5.47 8.95 -14.85
C GLY A 166 4.06 9.26 -14.34
N LYS A 167 3.83 10.56 -14.24
CA LYS A 167 2.69 11.22 -13.59
C LYS A 167 1.31 10.91 -14.20
N GLN A 168 1.27 10.39 -15.41
CA GLN A 168 0.03 10.07 -16.11
C GLN A 168 -0.51 8.67 -15.79
N ARG A 169 0.37 7.79 -15.27
CA ARG A 169 0.07 6.40 -14.98
C ARG A 169 0.13 6.07 -13.49
N VAL A 170 0.60 6.97 -12.65
CA VAL A 170 0.76 6.73 -11.20
C VAL A 170 0.15 7.88 -10.41
N ILE A 171 -0.60 7.54 -9.36
CA ILE A 171 -1.03 8.49 -8.33
C ILE A 171 -0.81 7.86 -6.94
N LEU A 172 -0.43 8.69 -5.97
CA LEU A 172 -0.36 8.31 -4.56
C LEU A 172 -1.56 8.89 -3.81
N ILE A 173 -2.28 8.06 -3.08
CA ILE A 173 -3.26 8.45 -2.06
C ILE A 173 -2.59 8.27 -0.70
N HIS A 174 -2.53 9.34 0.10
CA HIS A 174 -1.95 9.29 1.43
C HIS A 174 -3.01 9.57 2.48
N LEU A 175 -3.28 8.56 3.32
CA LEU A 175 -4.18 8.68 4.46
C LEU A 175 -3.44 9.29 5.65
N THR A 176 -4.08 10.25 6.30
CA THR A 176 -3.55 10.95 7.47
C THR A 176 -4.64 11.19 8.49
N LEU A 177 -4.26 11.47 9.74
CA LEU A 177 -5.17 11.79 10.84
C LEU A 177 -5.11 13.27 11.18
N ILE A 178 -6.26 13.93 11.23
CA ILE A 178 -6.41 15.24 11.86
C ILE A 178 -7.07 15.03 13.23
N PRO A 179 -6.29 14.90 14.31
CA PRO A 179 -6.84 14.67 15.63
C PRO A 179 -7.58 15.90 16.16
N TYR A 180 -8.62 15.65 16.94
CA TYR A 180 -9.31 16.64 17.75
C TYR A 180 -8.76 16.60 19.17
N LEU A 181 -8.19 17.71 19.64
CA LEU A 181 -7.73 17.82 21.03
C LEU A 181 -8.86 18.36 21.89
N THR A 182 -9.41 17.52 22.77
CA THR A 182 -10.51 17.90 23.67
C THR A 182 -10.14 19.06 24.58
N ALA A 183 -8.92 19.07 25.12
CA ALA A 183 -8.43 20.13 26.00
C ALA A 183 -8.37 21.51 25.33
N ALA A 184 -8.09 21.56 24.03
CA ALA A 184 -8.01 22.81 23.25
C ALA A 184 -9.26 23.05 22.39
N GLN A 185 -10.22 22.13 22.40
CA GLN A 185 -11.43 22.11 21.59
C GLN A 185 -11.25 22.34 20.09
N GLU A 186 -10.09 21.98 19.53
CA GLU A 186 -9.75 22.28 18.13
C GLU A 186 -9.13 21.07 17.40
N LEU A 187 -9.17 21.13 16.08
CA LEU A 187 -8.51 20.16 15.20
C LEU A 187 -7.06 20.58 14.95
N LYS A 188 -6.15 19.61 14.97
CA LYS A 188 -4.72 19.85 14.76
C LYS A 188 -4.25 19.25 13.45
N THR A 189 -3.86 20.13 12.52
CA THR A 189 -3.32 19.73 11.21
C THR A 189 -1.81 19.44 11.22
N LYS A 190 -1.12 19.72 12.34
CA LYS A 190 0.34 19.56 12.45
C LYS A 190 0.80 18.13 12.19
N PRO A 191 0.16 17.07 12.73
CA PRO A 191 0.55 15.68 12.42
C PRO A 191 0.51 15.38 10.92
N THR A 192 -0.53 15.85 10.22
CA THR A 192 -0.61 15.74 8.76
C THR A 192 0.54 16.46 8.07
N GLN A 193 0.87 17.69 8.46
CA GLN A 193 1.98 18.44 7.86
C GLN A 193 3.32 17.68 7.98
N HIS A 194 3.60 17.09 9.14
CA HIS A 194 4.81 16.28 9.35
C HIS A 194 4.79 15.02 8.48
N SER A 195 3.67 14.30 8.45
CA SER A 195 3.51 13.10 7.62
C SER A 195 3.72 13.38 6.13
N VAL A 196 3.21 14.51 5.64
CA VAL A 196 3.41 14.96 4.26
C VAL A 196 4.87 15.32 4.00
N ARG A 197 5.54 15.96 4.96
CA ARG A 197 6.97 16.28 4.83
C ARG A 197 7.80 15.01 4.68
N GLU A 198 7.51 13.95 5.42
CA GLU A 198 8.21 12.66 5.29
C GLU A 198 8.04 12.05 3.89
N LEU A 199 6.82 12.05 3.35
CA LEU A 199 6.60 11.60 1.97
C LEU A 199 7.33 12.46 0.93
N ASN A 200 7.31 13.80 1.09
CA ASN A 200 8.03 14.69 0.18
C ASN A 200 9.54 14.45 0.23
N SER A 201 10.09 14.24 1.43
CA SER A 201 11.51 13.88 1.63
C SER A 201 11.85 12.54 0.97
N ALA A 202 10.90 11.61 0.91
CA ALA A 202 11.01 10.35 0.18
C ALA A 202 10.79 10.52 -1.36
N GLY A 203 10.67 11.74 -1.87
CA GLY A 203 10.62 12.03 -3.32
C GLY A 203 9.23 11.99 -3.96
N TYR A 204 8.15 12.01 -3.17
CA TYR A 204 6.77 12.05 -3.68
C TYR A 204 6.25 13.47 -3.82
N ASN A 205 5.77 13.82 -5.02
CA ASN A 205 5.31 15.18 -5.33
C ASN A 205 3.87 15.25 -5.86
N GLN A 206 3.20 14.10 -6.05
CA GLN A 206 1.83 14.01 -6.55
C GLN A 206 1.02 13.13 -5.62
N ILE A 207 0.32 13.79 -4.69
CA ILE A 207 -0.32 13.12 -3.57
C ILE A 207 -1.74 13.65 -3.44
N LEU A 208 -2.71 12.75 -3.48
CA LEU A 208 -4.07 13.01 -3.02
C LEU A 208 -4.13 12.72 -1.53
N TYR A 209 -4.49 13.72 -0.73
CA TYR A 209 -4.58 13.56 0.73
C TYR A 209 -5.98 13.14 1.16
N TYR A 210 -6.05 12.08 1.96
CA TYR A 210 -7.28 11.64 2.62
C TYR A 210 -7.15 11.84 4.12
N ALA A 211 -7.83 12.86 4.67
CA ALA A 211 -7.77 13.17 6.08
C ALA A 211 -8.93 12.53 6.85
N ALA A 212 -8.62 11.59 7.73
CA ALA A 212 -9.57 11.04 8.67
C ALA A 212 -9.83 12.04 9.81
N VAL A 213 -11.10 12.32 10.11
CA VAL A 213 -11.52 13.26 11.15
C VAL A 213 -12.70 12.69 11.91
N ARG A 214 -12.67 12.75 13.26
CA ARG A 214 -13.77 12.25 14.12
C ARG A 214 -14.91 13.24 14.34
N LYS A 215 -14.79 14.48 13.85
CA LYS A 215 -15.80 15.54 13.98
C LYS A 215 -15.97 16.21 12.62
N LYS A 216 -17.21 16.60 12.28
CA LYS A 216 -17.49 17.32 11.02
C LYS A 216 -16.57 18.53 10.91
N PHE A 217 -15.83 18.59 9.81
CA PHE A 217 -15.00 19.72 9.45
C PHE A 217 -15.86 20.76 8.74
N SER A 218 -15.92 21.98 9.26
CA SER A 218 -16.41 23.13 8.50
C SER A 218 -15.28 23.68 7.66
N ILE A 219 -15.49 23.83 6.35
CA ILE A 219 -14.58 24.62 5.51
C ILE A 219 -14.50 25.99 6.16
N ILE A 220 -13.30 26.37 6.62
CA ILE A 220 -13.03 27.73 7.06
C ILE A 220 -13.18 28.58 5.79
N LYS A 221 -14.35 29.20 5.59
CA LYS A 221 -14.48 30.29 4.62
C LYS A 221 -13.47 31.34 5.07
N GLU A 222 -12.46 31.59 4.25
CA GLU A 222 -11.45 32.60 4.53
C GLU A 222 -12.15 33.87 5.04
N ARG A 223 -11.71 34.35 6.20
CA ARG A 223 -11.92 35.76 6.53
C ARG A 223 -11.07 36.52 5.50
N LYS A 224 -11.75 37.12 4.52
CA LYS A 224 -11.17 38.17 3.68
C LYS A 224 -10.59 39.27 4.57
#